data_AF-M0ERJ9-F1
#
_entry.id   AF-M0ERJ9-F1
#
_cell.length_a   1.000
_cell.length_b   1.000
_cell.length_c   1.000
_cell.angle_alpha   90.00
_cell.angle_beta   90.00
_cell.angle_gamma   90.00
#
_symmetry.space_group_name_H-M   'P 1'
#
loop_
_entity.id
_entity.type
_entity.pdbx_description
1 polymer ?
#
loop_
_entity_poly.entity_id
_entity_poly.type
_entity_poly.pdbx_seq_one_letter_code
_entity_poly.pdbx_strand_id
1 'polypeptide(L)'
;MPEDTADPPSRGPIDTEILDRIATHLARSDRFDAIQTRPEYAPNAVVADYDLGYFPGGVTRAYLRIRWFETDDFSIHYSEQYQTGNEWECRWDCHPNDHNTREHFHPPPNASTLGEDADYSDDWRNVLTTVLTDLDDRISAFWNE
;
A
#
# COMPACT_ATOMS: atom_id res chain seq x y z
N MET A 1 -24.01 8.37 -35.15
CA MET A 1 -22.81 7.82 -34.49
C MET A 1 -23.20 7.63 -33.04
N PRO A 2 -23.34 6.41 -32.51
CA PRO A 2 -23.49 6.27 -31.08
C PRO A 2 -22.13 6.60 -30.46
N GLU A 3 -22.16 7.38 -29.40
CA GLU A 3 -21.02 7.77 -28.60
C GLU A 3 -20.55 6.50 -27.90
N ASP A 4 -19.37 6.01 -28.28
CA ASP A 4 -18.72 4.86 -27.67
C ASP A 4 -18.37 5.28 -26.23
N THR A 5 -19.31 5.06 -25.33
CA THR A 5 -19.12 5.17 -23.89
C THR A 5 -18.35 3.93 -23.49
N ALA A 6 -17.07 3.88 -23.88
CA ALA A 6 -16.14 2.94 -23.32
C ALA A 6 -16.15 3.19 -21.81
N ASP A 7 -16.54 2.16 -21.04
CA ASP A 7 -16.40 2.21 -19.59
C ASP A 7 -14.96 2.64 -19.25
N PRO A 8 -14.78 3.50 -18.22
CA PRO A 8 -13.45 3.90 -17.82
C PRO A 8 -12.61 2.64 -17.55
N PRO A 9 -11.34 2.63 -17.97
CA PRO A 9 -10.46 1.48 -17.77
C PRO A 9 -10.44 1.12 -16.28
N SER A 10 -10.87 -0.10 -15.98
CA SER A 10 -11.00 -0.65 -14.63
C SER A 10 -9.74 -1.43 -14.24
N ARG A 11 -9.41 -1.46 -12.95
CA ARG A 11 -8.28 -2.25 -12.41
C ARG A 11 -8.42 -3.76 -12.63
N GLY A 12 -9.56 -4.25 -13.12
CA GLY A 12 -9.78 -5.68 -13.34
C GLY A 12 -9.94 -6.50 -12.05
N PRO A 13 -9.87 -7.84 -12.14
CA PRO A 13 -9.99 -8.75 -11.01
C PRO A 13 -8.71 -8.78 -10.15
N ILE A 14 -8.84 -9.28 -8.91
CA ILE A 14 -7.72 -9.45 -7.98
C ILE A 14 -6.86 -10.64 -8.38
N ASP A 15 -5.54 -10.42 -8.46
CA ASP A 15 -4.58 -11.50 -8.64
C ASP A 15 -4.28 -12.16 -7.28
N THR A 16 -5.00 -13.25 -6.99
CA THR A 16 -4.83 -13.97 -5.74
C THR A 16 -3.48 -14.69 -5.62
N GLU A 17 -2.87 -15.08 -6.75
CA GLU A 17 -1.59 -15.77 -6.74
C GLU A 17 -0.46 -14.82 -6.36
N ILE A 18 -0.49 -13.60 -6.91
CA ILE A 18 0.45 -12.55 -6.52
C ILE A 18 0.24 -12.15 -5.05
N LEU A 19 -1.00 -12.02 -4.57
CA LEU A 19 -1.26 -11.76 -3.14
C LEU A 19 -0.69 -12.86 -2.24
N ASP A 20 -0.83 -14.14 -2.59
CA ASP A 20 -0.27 -15.24 -1.79
C ASP A 20 1.29 -15.21 -1.79
N ARG A 21 1.91 -14.83 -2.91
CA ARG A 21 3.36 -14.63 -3.02
C ARG A 21 3.85 -13.43 -2.20
N ILE A 22 3.10 -12.33 -2.21
CA ILE A 22 3.37 -11.13 -1.40
C ILE A 22 3.30 -11.49 0.09
N ALA A 23 2.22 -12.15 0.54
CA ALA A 23 2.09 -12.57 1.93
C ALA A 23 3.26 -13.46 2.37
N THR A 24 3.65 -14.42 1.54
CA THR A 24 4.80 -15.30 1.80
C THR A 24 6.12 -14.53 1.87
N HIS A 25 6.26 -13.46 1.08
CA HIS A 25 7.45 -12.61 1.11
C HIS A 25 7.50 -11.76 2.39
N LEU A 26 6.40 -11.08 2.74
CA LEU A 26 6.32 -10.24 3.93
C LEU A 26 6.49 -11.05 5.23
N ALA A 27 5.98 -12.28 5.28
CA ALA A 27 6.12 -13.18 6.43
C ALA A 27 7.58 -13.58 6.73
N ARG A 28 8.53 -13.27 5.84
CA ARG A 28 9.98 -13.49 6.06
C ARG A 28 10.68 -12.27 6.64
N SER A 29 9.98 -11.15 6.79
CA SER A 29 10.51 -9.91 7.33
C SER A 29 10.20 -9.81 8.82
N ASP A 30 11.19 -9.40 9.62
CA ASP A 30 11.00 -9.16 11.07
C ASP A 30 10.17 -7.90 11.37
N ARG A 31 9.75 -7.14 10.36
CA ARG A 31 8.98 -5.89 10.48
C ARG A 31 7.55 -6.11 10.95
N PHE A 32 7.01 -7.31 10.77
CA PHE A 32 5.59 -7.57 10.89
C PHE A 32 5.30 -8.62 11.97
N ASP A 33 4.42 -8.28 12.89
CA ASP A 33 3.90 -9.21 13.90
C ASP A 33 2.86 -10.17 13.30
N ALA A 34 2.10 -9.69 12.31
CA ALA A 34 1.03 -10.48 11.70
C ALA A 34 0.85 -10.17 10.22
N ILE A 35 0.72 -11.23 9.42
CA ILE A 35 0.34 -11.17 8.01
C ILE A 35 -0.99 -11.89 7.84
N GLN A 36 -2.00 -11.19 7.32
CA GLN A 36 -3.33 -11.72 7.04
C GLN A 36 -3.57 -11.71 5.53
N THR A 37 -3.70 -12.90 4.95
CA THR A 37 -4.05 -13.05 3.53
C THR A 37 -5.56 -13.08 3.37
N ARG A 38 -6.11 -12.08 2.67
CA ARG A 38 -7.54 -11.96 2.33
C ARG A 38 -8.48 -12.17 3.53
N PRO A 39 -8.30 -11.44 4.65
CA PRO A 39 -9.18 -11.56 5.81
C PRO A 39 -10.61 -11.10 5.48
N GLU A 40 -11.61 -11.49 6.28
CA GLU A 40 -13.03 -11.23 5.99
C GLU A 40 -13.36 -9.74 5.79
N TYR A 41 -12.66 -8.83 6.49
CA TYR A 41 -12.83 -7.38 6.36
C TYR A 41 -12.05 -6.76 5.17
N ALA A 42 -11.19 -7.56 4.52
CA ALA A 42 -10.34 -7.17 3.38
C ALA A 42 -10.14 -8.35 2.41
N PRO A 43 -11.20 -8.93 1.84
CA PRO A 43 -11.11 -10.20 1.11
C PRO A 43 -10.30 -10.10 -0.21
N ASN A 44 -9.96 -8.88 -0.61
CA ASN A 44 -9.23 -8.53 -1.81
C ASN A 44 -7.80 -8.03 -1.54
N ALA A 45 -7.27 -8.25 -0.33
CA ALA A 45 -5.99 -7.68 0.07
C ALA A 45 -5.14 -8.62 0.95
N VAL A 46 -3.84 -8.35 1.00
CA VAL A 46 -2.97 -8.76 2.10
C VAL A 46 -2.91 -7.61 3.11
N VAL A 47 -3.05 -7.90 4.39
CA VAL A 47 -2.86 -6.93 5.47
C VAL A 47 -1.67 -7.37 6.32
N ALA A 48 -0.66 -6.51 6.43
CA ALA A 48 0.55 -6.76 7.20
C ALA A 48 0.61 -5.75 8.34
N ASP A 49 0.34 -6.21 9.57
CA ASP A 49 0.44 -5.41 10.78
C ASP A 49 1.89 -5.39 11.24
N TYR A 50 2.46 -4.20 11.40
CA TYR A 50 3.83 -4.01 11.85
C TYR A 50 4.01 -4.40 13.32
N ASP A 51 5.20 -4.86 13.66
CA ASP A 51 5.65 -4.93 15.05
C ASP A 51 5.78 -3.50 15.60
N LEU A 52 4.99 -3.21 16.63
CA LEU A 52 4.96 -1.88 17.26
C LEU A 52 6.25 -1.55 18.00
N GLY A 53 7.13 -2.52 18.24
CA GLY A 53 8.49 -2.32 18.75
C GLY A 53 9.38 -1.47 17.83
N TYR A 54 9.03 -1.33 16.56
CA TYR A 54 9.71 -0.44 15.62
C TYR A 54 9.33 1.04 15.79
N PHE A 55 8.24 1.33 16.51
CA PHE A 55 7.68 2.68 16.63
C PHE A 55 7.94 3.26 18.03
N PRO A 56 8.08 4.59 18.15
CA PRO A 56 8.10 5.23 19.46
C PRO A 56 6.74 5.05 20.16
N GLY A 57 6.74 5.22 21.48
CA GLY A 57 5.50 5.17 22.27
C GLY A 57 4.46 6.16 21.73
N GLY A 58 3.24 5.68 21.48
CA GLY A 58 2.13 6.49 21.00
C GLY A 58 1.46 5.96 19.73
N VAL A 59 2.15 5.15 18.93
CA VAL A 59 1.52 4.41 17.83
C VAL A 59 0.80 3.18 18.40
N THR A 60 -0.50 3.07 18.15
CA THR A 60 -1.35 1.96 18.60
C THR A 60 -1.52 0.88 17.54
N ARG A 61 -1.30 1.21 16.28
CA ARG A 61 -1.34 0.29 15.15
C ARG A 61 -0.60 0.90 13.98
N ALA A 62 0.21 0.12 13.29
CA ALA A 62 0.75 0.46 11.98
C ALA A 62 0.56 -0.74 11.06
N TYR A 63 0.05 -0.53 9.84
CA TYR A 63 -0.19 -1.64 8.92
C TYR A 63 -0.08 -1.24 7.46
N LEU A 64 0.31 -2.21 6.64
CA LEU A 64 0.19 -2.17 5.18
C LEU A 64 -1.05 -2.94 4.74
N ARG A 65 -1.83 -2.37 3.83
CA ARG A 65 -2.88 -3.07 3.09
C ARG A 65 -2.53 -3.03 1.60
N ILE A 66 -2.33 -4.21 1.03
CA ILE A 66 -1.82 -4.40 -0.34
C ILE A 66 -2.89 -5.08 -1.18
N ARG A 67 -3.22 -4.48 -2.32
CA ARG A 67 -4.09 -5.03 -3.35
C ARG A 67 -3.31 -5.13 -4.65
N TRP A 68 -3.44 -6.26 -5.33
CA TRP A 68 -2.84 -6.50 -6.64
C TRP A 68 -3.88 -7.06 -7.60
N PHE A 69 -3.78 -6.70 -8.87
CA PHE A 69 -4.76 -7.02 -9.88
C PHE A 69 -4.12 -7.74 -11.07
N GLU A 70 -4.91 -8.51 -11.81
CA GLU A 70 -4.44 -9.24 -13.01
C GLU A 70 -4.04 -8.30 -14.16
N THR A 71 -4.32 -7.00 -14.07
CA THR A 71 -3.92 -5.96 -15.03
C THR A 71 -2.58 -5.32 -14.70
N ASP A 72 -1.85 -5.84 -13.71
CA ASP A 72 -0.66 -5.25 -13.09
C ASP A 72 -0.89 -3.91 -12.37
N ASP A 73 -2.15 -3.50 -12.23
CA ASP A 73 -2.52 -2.43 -11.32
C ASP A 73 -2.35 -2.88 -9.86
N PHE A 74 -2.16 -1.90 -8.95
CA PHE A 74 -2.05 -2.17 -7.53
C PHE A 74 -2.48 -0.98 -6.67
N SER A 75 -2.66 -1.24 -5.39
CA SER A 75 -2.75 -0.20 -4.36
C SER A 75 -2.14 -0.70 -3.07
N ILE A 76 -1.20 0.07 -2.56
CA ILE A 76 -0.50 -0.21 -1.32
C ILE A 76 -0.78 0.97 -0.40
N HIS A 77 -1.51 0.71 0.68
CA HIS A 77 -1.88 1.71 1.67
C HIS A 77 -1.15 1.42 2.97
N TYR A 78 -0.40 2.39 3.47
CA TYR A 78 0.17 2.36 4.81
C TYR A 78 -0.57 3.33 5.72
N SER A 79 -0.84 2.90 6.95
CA SER A 79 -1.59 3.68 7.94
C SER A 79 -1.03 3.46 9.35
N GLU A 80 -0.77 4.56 10.05
CA GLU A 80 -0.40 4.64 11.46
C GLU A 80 -1.55 5.25 12.25
N GLN A 81 -1.97 4.58 13.31
CA GLN A 81 -2.98 5.07 14.26
C GLN A 81 -2.30 5.45 15.56
N TYR A 82 -2.59 6.64 16.09
CA TYR A 82 -1.97 7.17 17.29
C TYR A 82 -2.94 7.17 18.47
N GLN A 83 -2.42 7.04 19.69
CA GLN A 83 -3.17 7.15 20.95
C GLN A 83 -3.94 8.46 21.08
N THR A 84 -3.48 9.53 20.41
CA THR A 84 -4.13 10.84 20.37
C THR A 84 -5.37 10.89 19.48
N GLY A 85 -5.64 9.83 18.71
CA GLY A 85 -6.69 9.79 17.69
C GLY A 85 -6.29 10.38 16.35
N ASN A 86 -5.02 10.78 16.17
CA ASN A 86 -4.50 11.20 14.88
C ASN A 86 -4.13 9.98 14.03
N GLU A 87 -4.13 10.17 12.71
CA GLU A 87 -3.72 9.17 11.73
C GLU A 87 -2.62 9.75 10.84
N TRP A 88 -1.74 8.87 10.35
CA TRP A 88 -0.74 9.20 9.34
C TRP A 88 -0.78 8.12 8.27
N GLU A 89 -1.10 8.52 7.04
CA GLU A 89 -1.38 7.60 5.95
C GLU A 89 -0.71 8.04 4.66
N CYS A 90 -0.17 7.09 3.90
CA CYS A 90 0.34 7.31 2.55
C CYS A 90 0.02 6.10 1.65
N ARG A 91 -0.01 6.33 0.33
CA ARG A 91 -0.38 5.29 -0.63
C ARG A 91 0.49 5.29 -1.88
N TRP A 92 0.78 4.11 -2.41
CA TRP A 92 1.38 3.92 -3.72
C TRP A 92 0.36 3.19 -4.58
N ASP A 93 -0.08 3.83 -5.64
CA ASP A 93 -1.19 3.36 -6.46
C ASP A 93 -0.74 3.29 -7.94
N CYS A 94 -1.09 2.18 -8.60
CA CYS A 94 -0.99 2.04 -10.04
C CYS A 94 -2.38 1.68 -10.55
N HIS A 95 -3.03 2.62 -11.24
CA HIS A 95 -4.31 2.39 -11.92
C HIS A 95 -4.66 3.50 -12.90
N PRO A 96 -5.52 3.20 -13.89
CA PRO A 96 -6.07 4.23 -14.76
C PRO A 96 -6.81 5.30 -13.95
N ASN A 97 -6.56 6.57 -14.26
CA ASN A 97 -7.28 7.72 -13.70
C ASN A 97 -7.20 8.94 -14.65
N ASP A 98 -8.07 9.94 -14.43
CA ASP A 98 -8.17 11.15 -15.27
C ASP A 98 -7.33 12.34 -14.77
N HIS A 99 -6.66 12.23 -13.62
CA HIS A 99 -6.07 13.37 -12.90
C HIS A 99 -4.54 13.30 -12.73
N ASN A 100 -3.94 12.13 -12.92
CA ASN A 100 -2.55 11.77 -12.65
C ASN A 100 -2.05 10.79 -13.71
N THR A 101 -0.75 10.53 -13.73
CA THR A 101 -0.23 9.34 -14.41
C THR A 101 -0.82 8.06 -13.79
N ARG A 102 -0.79 6.96 -14.54
CA ARG A 102 -1.29 5.64 -14.09
C ARG A 102 -0.70 5.29 -12.72
N GLU A 103 0.58 5.57 -12.54
CA GLU A 103 1.34 5.38 -11.33
C GLU A 103 1.46 6.70 -10.58
N HIS A 104 1.14 6.70 -9.29
CA HIS A 104 1.19 7.90 -8.46
C HIS A 104 1.30 7.55 -6.97
N PHE A 105 1.92 8.46 -6.23
CA PHE A 105 2.09 8.41 -4.78
C PHE A 105 1.15 9.40 -4.10
N HIS A 106 0.39 8.99 -3.10
CA HIS A 106 -0.37 9.89 -2.24
C HIS A 106 0.42 10.16 -0.97
N PRO A 107 0.94 11.39 -0.80
CA PRO A 107 1.82 11.70 0.30
C PRO A 107 1.08 11.73 1.65
N PRO A 108 1.83 11.51 2.74
CA PRO A 108 1.33 11.70 4.09
C PRO A 108 0.99 13.17 4.39
N PRO A 109 0.19 13.44 5.44
CA PRO A 109 -0.32 12.48 6.42
C PRO A 109 -1.71 11.90 6.11
N ASN A 110 -2.37 12.32 5.02
CA ASN A 110 -3.79 11.98 4.79
C ASN A 110 -4.03 11.18 3.50
N ALA A 111 -2.97 10.79 2.78
CA ALA A 111 -3.06 10.17 1.45
C ALA A 111 -4.11 10.84 0.53
N SER A 112 -4.04 12.18 0.45
CA SER A 112 -5.02 13.01 -0.26
C SER A 112 -5.22 12.58 -1.70
N THR A 113 -6.45 12.67 -2.22
CA THR A 113 -6.86 12.12 -3.54
C THR A 113 -6.04 12.61 -4.74
N LEU A 114 -5.40 13.78 -4.65
CA LEU A 114 -4.45 14.21 -5.67
C LEU A 114 -3.09 13.60 -5.33
N GLY A 115 -2.72 12.56 -6.06
CA GLY A 115 -1.40 11.96 -5.98
C GLY A 115 -0.35 12.83 -6.66
N GLU A 116 0.91 12.49 -6.41
CA GLU A 116 2.07 12.96 -7.13
C GLU A 116 2.46 11.88 -8.14
N ASP A 117 2.68 12.26 -9.39
CA ASP A 117 3.08 11.32 -10.44
C ASP A 117 4.37 10.59 -10.03
N ALA A 118 4.40 9.27 -10.23
CA ALA A 118 5.50 8.40 -9.86
C ALA A 118 5.73 7.34 -10.95
N ASP A 119 6.90 6.72 -10.92
CA ASP A 119 7.22 5.57 -11.77
C ASP A 119 7.60 4.37 -10.88
N TYR A 120 6.94 3.24 -11.09
CA TYR A 120 7.11 1.99 -10.38
C TYR A 120 7.56 0.88 -11.33
N SER A 121 8.18 -0.17 -10.78
CA SER A 121 8.61 -1.32 -11.56
C SER A 121 7.44 -2.24 -11.87
N ASP A 122 7.45 -2.88 -13.04
CA ASP A 122 6.50 -3.95 -13.37
C ASP A 122 6.67 -5.21 -12.50
N ASP A 123 7.81 -5.39 -11.81
CA ASP A 123 8.01 -6.50 -10.86
C ASP A 123 7.52 -6.10 -9.47
N TRP A 124 6.48 -6.79 -8.97
CA TRP A 124 5.91 -6.59 -7.64
C TRP A 124 6.94 -6.60 -6.51
N ARG A 125 8.04 -7.36 -6.63
CA ARG A 125 9.11 -7.38 -5.61
C ARG A 125 9.86 -6.06 -5.55
N ASN A 126 10.11 -5.45 -6.70
CA ASN A 126 10.78 -4.16 -6.77
C ASN A 126 9.85 -3.06 -6.23
N VAL A 127 8.55 -3.11 -6.55
CA VAL A 127 7.55 -2.20 -5.95
C VAL A 127 7.54 -2.32 -4.42
N LEU A 128 7.45 -3.54 -3.88
CA LEU A 128 7.52 -3.73 -2.43
C LEU A 128 8.84 -3.27 -1.83
N THR A 129 9.95 -3.45 -2.54
CA THR A 129 11.26 -2.97 -2.07
C THR A 129 11.26 -1.45 -1.95
N THR A 130 10.73 -0.72 -2.94
CA THR A 130 10.56 0.74 -2.88
C THR A 130 9.70 1.14 -1.68
N VAL A 131 8.49 0.59 -1.56
CA VAL A 131 7.57 0.91 -0.47
C VAL A 131 8.19 0.64 0.90
N LEU A 132 8.81 -0.52 1.09
CA LEU A 132 9.40 -0.88 2.37
C LEU A 132 10.62 0.00 2.70
N THR A 133 11.38 0.43 1.70
CA THR A 133 12.50 1.37 1.90
C THR A 133 11.98 2.75 2.33
N ASP A 134 10.95 3.28 1.68
CA ASP A 134 10.32 4.56 2.05
C ASP A 134 9.79 4.51 3.50
N LEU A 135 9.21 3.37 3.90
CA LEU A 135 8.70 3.16 5.26
C LEU A 135 9.82 2.93 6.27
N ASP A 136 10.92 2.27 5.90
CA ASP A 136 12.11 2.14 6.75
C ASP A 136 12.71 3.51 7.05
N ASP A 137 12.78 4.41 6.07
CA ASP A 137 13.25 5.79 6.25
C ASP A 137 12.31 6.56 7.19
N ARG A 138 10.99 6.45 7.00
CA ARG A 138 9.97 7.05 7.88
C ARG A 138 10.09 6.57 9.32
N ILE A 139 10.26 5.27 9.52
CA ILE A 139 10.36 4.64 10.84
C ILE A 139 11.69 5.01 11.49
N SER A 140 12.79 4.97 10.74
CA SER A 140 14.12 5.36 11.23
C SER A 140 14.18 6.83 11.64
N ALA A 141 13.44 7.71 10.95
CA ALA A 141 13.36 9.12 11.30
C ALA A 141 12.83 9.37 12.73
N PHE A 142 12.00 8.48 13.29
CA PHE A 142 11.56 8.62 14.69
C PHE A 142 12.70 8.50 15.71
N TRP A 143 13.77 7.79 15.38
CA TRP A 143 14.85 7.44 16.29
C TRP A 143 16.13 8.24 16.06
N ASN A 144 16.19 9.00 14.96
CA ASN A 144 17.33 9.85 14.59
C ASN A 144 17.15 11.32 15.02
N GLU A 145 16.09 11.63 15.79
CA GLU A 145 15.85 12.95 16.41
C GLU A 145 16.44 13.07 17.82
#